data_AF-A0A351QXC1-F1
#
_entry.id   AF-A0A351QXC1-F1
#
_cell.length_a   1.000
_cell.length_b   1.000
_cell.length_c   1.000
_cell.angle_alpha   90.00
_cell.angle_beta   90.00
_cell.angle_gamma   90.00
#
_symmetry.space_group_name_H-M   'P 1'
#
loop_
_entity.id
_entity.type
_entity.pdbx_description
1 polymer ?
#
loop_
_entity_poly.entity_id
_entity_poly.type
_entity_poly.pdbx_seq_one_letter_code
_entity_poly.pdbx_strand_id
1 'polypeptide(L)' 'MFNLKIFKAISTEVLSVKNYLELNTEIQLINKYKTAKSDAYKEAIVYILKDRGYTRLEIGQLLA' A
#
# COMPACT_ATOMS: atom_id res chain seq x y z
N MET A 1 14.52 8.67 12.03
CA MET A 1 13.38 8.92 12.94
C MET A 1 12.10 8.65 12.18
N PHE A 2 11.34 7.63 12.60
CA PHE A 2 10.01 7.34 12.04
C PHE A 2 9.11 8.56 12.22
N ASN A 3 8.55 9.07 11.12
CA ASN A 3 7.72 10.26 11.14
C ASN A 3 6.32 9.91 11.65
N LEU A 4 6.14 9.93 12.97
CA LEU A 4 4.89 9.65 13.68
C LEU A 4 3.73 10.59 13.28
N LYS A 5 3.98 11.67 12.53
CA LYS A 5 2.93 12.58 12.03
C LYS A 5 2.17 12.03 10.82
N ILE A 6 2.71 11.07 10.07
CA ILE A 6 2.01 10.39 8.96
C ILE A 6 0.91 9.46 9.51
N PHE A 7 1.08 8.97 10.73
CA PHE A 7 0.15 8.07 11.42
C PHE A 7 -1.17 8.75 11.83
N LYS A 8 -1.31 10.07 11.65
CA LYS A 8 -2.47 10.82 12.13
C LYS A 8 -3.77 10.56 11.33
N ALA A 9 -3.73 9.75 10.26
CA ALA A 9 -4.92 9.37 9.49
C ALA A 9 -4.90 7.95 8.89
N ILE A 10 -3.90 7.10 9.17
CA ILE A 10 -3.85 5.71 8.68
C ILE A 10 -4.29 4.80 9.82
N SER A 11 -5.28 3.92 9.57
CA SER A 11 -5.77 3.01 10.60
C SER A 11 -4.66 2.02 11.02
N THR A 12 -4.71 1.57 12.28
CA THR A 12 -3.80 0.54 12.80
C THR A 12 -3.82 -0.74 11.94
N GLU A 13 -4.97 -1.04 11.33
CA GLU A 13 -5.14 -2.16 10.40
C GLU A 13 -4.33 -1.96 9.11
N VAL A 14 -4.44 -0.79 8.46
CA VAL A 14 -3.68 -0.47 7.24
C VAL A 14 -2.18 -0.53 7.50
N LEU A 15 -1.71 -0.04 8.67
CA LEU A 15 -0.30 -0.11 9.05
C LEU A 15 0.18 -1.55 9.25
N SER A 16 -0.63 -2.38 9.91
CA SER A 16 -0.30 -3.78 10.14
C SER A 16 -0.21 -4.55 8.81
N VAL A 17 -1.15 -4.28 7.90
CA VAL A 17 -1.14 -4.88 6.55
C VAL A 17 0.03 -4.35 5.71
N LYS A 18 0.35 -3.06 5.79
CA LYS A 18 1.51 -2.47 5.12
C LYS A 18 2.79 -3.18 5.54
N ASN A 19 3.04 -3.33 6.84
CA ASN A 19 4.23 -4.01 7.36
C ASN A 19 4.30 -5.46 6.88
N TYR A 20 3.17 -6.16 6.81
CA TYR A 20 3.11 -7.52 6.28
C TYR A 20 3.46 -7.60 4.77
N LEU A 21 3.12 -6.56 4.00
CA LEU A 21 3.28 -6.52 2.55
C LEU A 21 4.55 -5.81 2.07
N GLU A 22 5.33 -5.21 2.97
CA GLU A 22 6.42 -4.29 2.61
C GLU A 22 7.54 -4.96 1.80
N LEU A 23 7.75 -6.26 1.99
CA LEU A 23 8.75 -7.07 1.27
C LEU A 23 8.23 -7.70 -0.02
N ASN A 24 6.94 -7.54 -0.35
CA ASN A 24 6.39 -8.10 -1.58
C ASN A 24 6.93 -7.37 -2.81
N THR A 25 7.22 -8.11 -3.88
CA THR A 25 7.58 -7.50 -5.17
C THR A 25 6.40 -6.73 -5.76
N GLU A 26 6.65 -5.83 -6.71
CA GLU A 26 5.59 -5.06 -7.38
C GLU A 26 4.51 -5.98 -7.98
N ILE A 27 4.92 -7.01 -8.73
CA ILE A 27 3.99 -7.99 -9.33
C ILE A 27 3.14 -8.69 -8.26
N GLN A 28 3.73 -9.05 -7.11
CA GLN A 28 2.99 -9.65 -6.01
C GLN A 28 1.98 -8.68 -5.41
N LEU A 29 2.34 -7.41 -5.24
CA LEU A 29 1.43 -6.37 -4.74
C LEU A 29 0.27 -6.13 -5.69
N ILE A 30 0.52 -6.08 -7.00
CA ILE A 30 -0.53 -5.93 -8.03
C ILE A 30 -1.51 -7.09 -7.98
N ASN A 31 -1.02 -8.33 -7.98
CA ASN A 31 -1.87 -9.52 -7.92
C ASN A 31 -2.71 -9.57 -6.63
N LYS A 32 -2.10 -9.19 -5.50
CA LYS A 32 -2.79 -9.09 -4.22
C LYS A 32 -3.84 -7.99 -4.21
N TYR A 33 -3.57 -6.83 -4.81
CA TYR A 33 -4.54 -5.74 -4.92
C TYR A 33 -5.78 -6.16 -5.71
N LYS A 34 -5.59 -6.83 -6.85
CA LYS A 34 -6.68 -7.30 -7.72
C LYS A 34 -7.56 -8.37 -7.06
N THR A 35 -7.01 -9.14 -6.13
CA THR A 35 -7.73 -10.21 -5.41
C THR A 35 -8.22 -9.77 -4.03
N ALA A 36 -7.77 -8.62 -3.52
CA ALA A 36 -8.16 -8.12 -2.21
C ALA A 36 -9.63 -7.70 -2.17
N LYS A 37 -10.32 -8.11 -1.10
CA LYS A 37 -11.69 -7.66 -0.77
C LYS A 37 -11.73 -6.57 0.30
N SER A 38 -10.64 -6.40 1.06
CA SER A 38 -10.54 -5.40 2.13
C SER A 38 -9.99 -4.08 1.57
N ASP A 39 -10.69 -2.99 1.89
CA ASP A 39 -10.25 -1.64 1.51
C ASP A 39 -8.97 -1.25 2.23
N ALA A 40 -8.81 -1.63 3.51
CA ALA A 40 -7.57 -1.43 4.25
C ALA A 40 -6.38 -2.14 3.58
N TYR A 41 -6.62 -3.32 3.02
CA TYR A 41 -5.59 -4.08 2.30
C TYR A 41 -5.18 -3.41 0.99
N LYS A 42 -6.15 -2.89 0.25
CA LYS A 42 -5.91 -2.12 -0.97
C LYS A 42 -5.17 -0.82 -0.66
N GLU A 43 -5.59 -0.11 0.38
CA GLU A 43 -4.98 1.14 0.81
C GLU A 43 -3.52 0.94 1.24
N ALA A 44 -3.23 -0.14 1.99
CA ALA A 44 -1.86 -0.51 2.36
C ALA A 44 -0.95 -0.73 1.14
N ILE A 45 -1.46 -1.40 0.10
CA ILE A 45 -0.71 -1.62 -1.15
C ILE A 45 -0.43 -0.29 -1.86
N VAL A 46 -1.43 0.61 -1.94
CA VAL A 46 -1.26 1.95 -2.52
C VAL A 46 -0.21 2.75 -1.76
N TYR A 47 -0.18 2.68 -0.42
CA TYR A 47 0.87 3.32 0.38
C TYR A 47 2.25 2.73 0.10
N ILE A 48 2.40 1.41 -0.03
CA ILE A 48 3.68 0.79 -0.34
C ILE A 48 4.21 1.27 -1.70
N LEU A 49 3.35 1.32 -2.73
CA LEU A 49 3.75 1.81 -4.05
C LEU A 49 4.13 3.30 -3.98
N LYS A 50 3.38 4.12 -3.23
CA LYS A 50 3.74 5.52 -3.04
C LYS A 50 5.09 5.70 -2.33
N ASP A 51 5.34 4.93 -1.26
CA ASP A 51 6.62 4.93 -0.52
C ASP A 51 7.80 4.49 -1.40
N ARG A 52 7.55 3.63 -2.40
CA ARG A 52 8.54 3.21 -3.41
C ARG A 52 8.78 4.23 -4.52
N GLY A 53 8.08 5.37 -4.50
CA GLY A 53 8.30 6.48 -5.44
C GLY A 53 7.34 6.53 -6.62
N TYR A 54 6.32 5.68 -6.67
CA TYR A 54 5.34 5.69 -7.75
C TYR A 54 4.38 6.87 -7.59
N THR A 55 4.12 7.55 -8.70
CA THR A 55 3.12 8.61 -8.78
C THR A 55 1.71 8.03 -8.75
N ARG A 56 0.73 8.88 -8.42
CA ARG A 56 -0.69 8.49 -8.44
C ARG A 56 -1.13 7.96 -9.82
N LEU A 57 -0.59 8.51 -10.90
CA LEU A 57 -0.91 8.09 -12.26
C LEU A 57 -0.37 6.69 -12.55
N GLU A 58 0.90 6.44 -12.23
CA GLU A 58 1.54 5.13 -12.41
C GLU A 58 0.84 4.06 -11.58
N ILE A 59 0.50 4.36 -10.31
CA ILE A 59 -0.28 3.46 -9.46
C ILE A 59 -1.63 3.13 -10.11
N GLY A 60 -2.32 4.13 -10.67
CA GLY A 60 -3.58 3.91 -11.39
C GLY A 60 -3.42 2.97 -12.60
N GLN A 61 -2.31 3.09 -13.34
CA GLN A 61 -2.01 2.23 -14.48
C GLN A 61 -1.65 0.80 -14.06
N LEU A 62 -0.88 0.63 -12.98
CA LEU A 62 -0.48 -0.68 -12.47
C LEU A 62 -1.65 -1.48 -11.87
N LEU A 63 -2.59 -0.77 -11.25
CA LEU A 63 -3.71 -1.36 -10.51
C LEU A 63 -5.01 -1.46 -11.30
N ALA A 64 -5.05 -0.92 -12.53
CA ALA A 64 -6.17 -1.04 -13.45
C ALA A 64 -6.50 -2.49 -13.84
#